data_AF-A0A7Y0TLY2-F1
#
_entry.id   AF-A0A7Y0TLY2-F1
#
_cell.length_a   1.000
_cell.length_b   1.000
_cell.length_c   1.000
_cell.angle_alpha   90.00
_cell.angle_beta   90.00
_cell.angle_gamma   90.00
#
_symmetry.space_group_name_H-M   'P 1'
#
loop_
_entity.id
_entity.type
_entity.pdbx_description
1 polymer ?
#
loop_
_entity_poly.entity_id
_entity_poly.type
_entity_poly.pdbx_seq_one_letter_code
_entity_poly.pdbx_strand_id
1 'polypeptide(L)'
;MDKKMSSTEETFIDALYEEQKKLIAFLQQQGQPSYSQSVEAFLSKIFLLSCASYFESRITDSISDYAKSISNSDEALVSLVRIKAIERQYYSYFEWREALFYGNVSVVLS
;
A
#
# COMPACT_ATOMS: atom_id res chain seq x y z
N MET A 1 -4.07 -10.00 32.96
CA MET A 1 -2.94 -10.67 32.29
C MET A 1 -3.33 -10.82 30.85
N ASP A 2 -2.93 -9.81 30.07
CA ASP A 2 -3.40 -9.54 28.74
C ASP A 2 -3.04 -10.66 27.76
N LYS A 3 -4.08 -11.12 27.08
CA LYS A 3 -4.04 -12.12 26.02
C LYS A 3 -3.25 -11.50 24.85
N LYS A 4 -2.07 -12.06 24.55
CA LYS A 4 -1.29 -11.76 23.35
C LYS A 4 -2.20 -11.73 22.11
N MET A 5 -2.32 -10.54 21.52
CA MET A 5 -2.79 -10.24 20.17
C MET A 5 -1.55 -9.62 19.51
N SER A 6 -0.98 -10.02 18.37
CA SER A 6 -1.50 -10.62 17.14
C SER A 6 -0.32 -11.32 16.44
N SER A 7 -0.55 -12.46 15.81
CA SER A 7 0.39 -13.15 14.92
C SER A 7 0.32 -12.54 13.51
N THR A 8 0.73 -11.28 13.36
CA THR A 8 0.82 -10.64 12.05
C THR A 8 2.28 -10.71 11.60
N GLU A 9 2.55 -11.37 10.49
CA GLU A 9 3.88 -11.33 9.87
C GLU A 9 4.24 -9.88 9.54
N GLU A 10 5.44 -9.46 9.93
CA GLU A 10 5.95 -8.12 9.65
C GLU A 10 6.06 -7.93 8.13
N THR A 11 5.42 -6.89 7.61
CA THR A 11 5.44 -6.58 6.18
C THR A 11 6.59 -5.65 5.84
N PHE A 12 6.96 -5.58 4.55
CA PHE A 12 7.92 -4.59 4.08
C PHE A 12 7.50 -3.14 4.40
N ILE A 13 6.19 -2.87 4.43
CA ILE A 13 5.64 -1.56 4.78
C ILE A 13 5.92 -1.22 6.25
N ASP A 14 5.83 -2.19 7.15
CA ASP A 14 6.14 -2.00 8.57
C ASP A 14 7.63 -1.68 8.78
N ALA A 15 8.50 -2.43 8.09
CA ALA A 15 9.94 -2.19 8.11
C ALA A 15 10.29 -0.79 7.57
N LEU A 16 9.68 -0.39 6.44
CA LEU A 16 9.86 0.93 5.85
C LEU A 16 9.39 2.04 6.80
N TYR A 17 8.23 1.88 7.44
CA TYR A 17 7.72 2.85 8.41
C TYR A 17 8.68 3.04 9.59
N GLU A 18 9.18 1.94 10.16
CA GLU A 18 10.12 2.00 11.28
C GLU A 18 11.48 2.59 10.88
N GLU A 19 11.96 2.34 9.67
CA GLU A 19 13.17 2.99 9.14
C GLU A 19 12.99 4.50 9.01
N GLN A 20 11.88 4.94 8.40
CA GLN A 20 11.56 6.36 8.24
C GLN A 20 11.48 7.08 9.58
N LYS A 21 10.80 6.47 10.55
CA LYS A 21 10.66 6.98 11.92
C LYS A 21 12.01 7.13 12.63
N LYS A 22 12.89 6.13 12.51
CA LYS A 22 14.25 6.20 13.07
C LYS A 22 15.08 7.32 12.46
N LEU A 23 14.99 7.52 11.14
CA LEU A 23 15.70 8.59 10.45
C LEU A 23 15.22 9.98 10.88
N ILE A 24 13.91 10.19 10.97
CA ILE A 24 13.32 11.45 11.45
C ILE A 24 13.79 11.73 12.89
N ALA A 25 13.70 10.74 13.78
CA ALA A 25 14.14 10.87 15.16
C ALA A 25 15.65 11.21 15.27
N PHE A 26 16.48 10.58 14.43
CA PHE A 26 17.91 10.88 14.37
C PHE A 26 18.18 12.35 13.98
N LEU A 27 17.51 12.86 12.93
CA LEU A 27 17.68 14.25 12.49
C LEU A 27 17.24 15.27 13.54
N GLN A 28 16.17 14.97 14.26
CA GLN A 28 15.71 15.79 15.38
C GLN A 28 16.73 15.81 16.52
N GLN A 29 17.29 14.65 16.90
CA GLN A 29 18.31 14.54 17.94
C GLN A 29 19.61 15.25 17.57
N GLN A 30 19.99 15.31 16.29
CA GLN A 30 21.18 16.02 15.80
C GLN A 30 20.96 17.54 15.67
N GLY A 31 19.81 18.08 16.10
CA GLY A 31 19.53 19.51 16.03
C GLY A 31 19.31 20.02 14.60
N GLN A 32 18.82 19.17 13.70
CA GLN A 32 18.59 19.49 12.28
C GLN A 32 17.08 19.51 11.92
N PRO A 33 16.24 20.36 12.54
CA PRO A 33 14.78 20.31 12.38
C PRO A 33 14.30 20.64 10.96
N SER A 34 14.97 21.53 10.24
CA SER A 34 14.61 21.87 8.86
C SER A 34 14.82 20.70 7.88
N TYR A 35 15.90 19.93 8.09
CA TYR A 35 16.15 18.71 7.33
C TYR A 35 15.15 17.62 7.71
N SER A 36 14.82 17.48 9.01
CA SER A 36 13.79 16.55 9.48
C SER A 36 12.45 16.78 8.78
N GLN A 37 11.95 18.03 8.72
CA GLN A 37 10.69 18.33 8.02
C GLN A 37 10.75 18.02 6.52
N SER A 38 11.86 18.38 5.87
CA SER A 38 12.04 18.13 4.43
C SER A 38 12.03 16.63 4.12
N VAL A 39 12.73 15.85 4.95
CA VAL A 39 12.83 14.39 4.85
C VAL A 39 11.48 13.74 5.16
N GLU A 40 10.77 14.17 6.21
CA GLU A 40 9.45 13.65 6.56
C GLU A 40 8.43 13.83 5.42
N ALA A 41 8.39 15.02 4.80
CA ALA A 41 7.51 15.28 3.66
C ALA A 41 7.84 14.41 2.43
N PHE A 42 9.12 14.15 2.20
CA PHE A 42 9.58 13.29 1.10
C PHE A 42 9.27 11.81 1.37
N LEU A 43 9.59 11.33 2.57
CA LEU A 43 9.38 9.95 3.00
C LEU A 43 7.91 9.60 3.08
N SER A 44 7.04 10.53 3.47
CA SER A 44 5.57 10.32 3.47
C SER A 44 5.04 10.00 2.07
N LYS A 45 5.57 10.66 1.03
CA LYS A 45 5.19 10.38 -0.37
C LYS A 45 5.68 9.01 -0.83
N ILE A 46 6.92 8.66 -0.48
CA ILE A 46 7.49 7.34 -0.77
C ILE A 46 6.71 6.24 -0.05
N PHE A 47 6.37 6.47 1.21
CA PHE A 47 5.60 5.54 2.01
C PHE A 47 4.23 5.30 1.40
N LEU A 48 3.51 6.36 1.04
CA LEU A 48 2.22 6.26 0.37
C LEU A 48 2.31 5.46 -0.94
N LEU A 49 3.31 5.73 -1.77
CA LEU A 49 3.53 4.98 -3.01
C LEU A 49 3.84 3.51 -2.76
N SER A 50 4.66 3.24 -1.74
CA SER A 50 5.02 1.88 -1.34
C SER A 50 3.78 1.11 -0.85
N CYS A 51 2.96 1.74 0.00
CA CYS A 51 1.68 1.19 0.45
C CYS A 51 0.76 0.88 -0.72
N ALA A 52 0.59 1.84 -1.64
CA ALA A 52 -0.26 1.67 -2.82
C ALA A 52 0.20 0.46 -3.66
N SER A 53 1.50 0.38 -3.95
CA SER A 53 2.08 -0.73 -4.72
C SER A 53 1.95 -2.07 -3.99
N TYR A 54 2.19 -2.11 -2.69
CA TYR A 54 2.04 -3.32 -1.88
C TYR A 54 0.60 -3.84 -1.91
N PHE A 55 -0.38 -2.99 -1.63
CA PHE A 55 -1.79 -3.40 -1.64
C PHE A 55 -2.29 -3.76 -3.04
N GLU A 56 -1.82 -3.06 -4.08
CA GLU A 56 -2.11 -3.43 -5.46
C GLU A 56 -1.63 -4.85 -5.79
N SER A 57 -0.39 -5.19 -5.46
CA SER A 57 0.12 -6.56 -5.63
C SER A 57 -0.74 -7.54 -4.84
N ARG A 58 -0.98 -7.30 -3.55
CA ARG A 58 -1.72 -8.24 -2.69
C ARG A 58 -3.13 -8.53 -3.20
N ILE A 59 -3.83 -7.51 -3.69
CA ILE A 59 -5.20 -7.67 -4.19
C ILE A 59 -5.19 -8.42 -5.53
N THR A 60 -4.32 -8.02 -6.45
CA THR A 60 -4.22 -8.65 -7.78
C THR A 60 -3.75 -10.10 -7.70
N ASP A 61 -2.82 -10.40 -6.80
CA ASP A 61 -2.37 -11.75 -6.49
C ASP A 61 -3.52 -12.58 -5.91
N SER A 62 -4.25 -12.04 -4.92
CA SER A 62 -5.38 -12.74 -4.29
C SER A 62 -6.47 -13.12 -5.29
N ILE A 63 -6.80 -12.24 -6.23
CA ILE A 63 -7.78 -12.50 -7.30
C ILE A 63 -7.25 -13.56 -8.26
N SER A 64 -5.97 -13.47 -8.64
CA SER A 64 -5.33 -14.43 -9.54
C SER A 64 -5.27 -15.82 -8.92
N ASP A 65 -4.93 -15.91 -7.64
CA ASP A 65 -4.83 -17.17 -6.90
C ASP A 65 -6.21 -17.79 -6.67
N TYR A 66 -7.22 -16.97 -6.41
CA TYR A 66 -8.61 -17.43 -6.41
C TYR A 66 -9.01 -18.02 -7.77
N ALA A 67 -8.72 -17.33 -8.88
CA ALA A 67 -9.02 -17.81 -10.22
C ALA A 67 -8.30 -19.13 -10.54
N LYS A 68 -7.02 -19.28 -10.17
CA LYS A 68 -6.29 -20.54 -10.31
C LYS A 68 -6.93 -21.65 -9.49
N SER A 69 -7.29 -21.37 -8.24
CA SER A 69 -7.87 -22.37 -7.33
C SER A 69 -9.20 -22.94 -7.83
N ILE A 70 -10.10 -22.09 -8.35
CA ILE A 70 -11.45 -22.51 -8.77
C ILE A 70 -11.46 -23.12 -10.17
N SER A 71 -10.53 -22.71 -11.04
CA SER A 71 -10.42 -23.21 -12.42
C SER A 71 -9.55 -24.46 -12.56
N ASN A 72 -9.02 -24.99 -11.45
CA ASN A 72 -7.99 -26.03 -11.46
C ASN A 72 -6.78 -25.63 -12.34
N SER A 73 -6.38 -24.36 -12.25
CA SER A 73 -5.29 -23.73 -13.01
C SER A 73 -5.46 -23.74 -14.53
N ASP A 74 -6.69 -23.65 -15.04
CA ASP A 74 -6.94 -23.43 -16.47
C ASP A 74 -6.42 -22.04 -16.89
N GLU A 75 -5.41 -22.02 -17.76
CA GLU A 75 -4.73 -20.80 -18.18
C GLU A 75 -5.64 -19.82 -18.94
N ALA A 76 -6.62 -20.33 -19.69
CA ALA A 76 -7.54 -19.47 -20.45
C ALA A 76 -8.48 -18.73 -19.49
N LEU A 77 -9.00 -19.42 -18.47
CA LEU A 77 -9.84 -18.82 -17.44
C LEU A 77 -9.06 -17.85 -16.55
N VAL A 78 -7.85 -18.22 -16.12
CA VAL A 78 -6.98 -17.32 -15.34
C VAL A 78 -6.65 -16.05 -16.13
N SER A 79 -6.32 -16.20 -17.42
CA SER A 79 -6.02 -15.06 -18.31
C SER A 79 -7.24 -14.17 -18.53
N LEU A 80 -8.43 -14.77 -18.68
CA LEU A 80 -9.68 -14.02 -18.80
C LEU A 80 -9.93 -13.17 -17.55
N VAL A 81 -9.76 -13.76 -16.35
CA VAL A 81 -9.91 -13.03 -15.07
C VAL A 81 -8.88 -11.92 -14.96
N ARG A 82 -7.61 -12.20 -15.28
CA ARG A 82 -6.54 -11.19 -15.24
C ARG A 82 -6.89 -9.97 -16.11
N ILE A 83 -7.30 -10.19 -17.36
CA ILE A 83 -7.63 -9.09 -18.29
C ILE A 83 -8.89 -8.34 -17.85
N LYS A 84 -9.95 -9.07 -17.46
CA LYS A 84 -11.26 -8.48 -17.20
C LYS A 84 -11.40 -7.90 -15.81
N ALA A 85 -11.00 -8.65 -14.79
CA ALA A 85 -11.13 -8.25 -13.40
C ALA A 85 -9.96 -7.36 -12.97
N ILE A 86 -8.71 -7.72 -13.30
CA ILE A 86 -7.56 -6.98 -12.79
C ILE A 86 -7.26 -5.78 -13.69
N GLU A 87 -6.75 -6.00 -14.90
CA GLU A 87 -6.18 -4.91 -15.73
C GLU A 87 -7.20 -3.83 -16.11
N ARG A 88 -8.47 -4.22 -16.32
CA ARG A 88 -9.53 -3.29 -16.74
C ARG A 88 -10.41 -2.75 -15.63
N GLN A 89 -10.42 -3.37 -14.45
CA GLN A 89 -11.37 -3.01 -13.40
C GLN A 89 -10.71 -2.69 -12.06
N TYR A 90 -9.39 -2.87 -11.90
CA TYR A 90 -8.73 -2.56 -10.63
C TYR A 90 -9.02 -1.13 -10.13
N TYR A 91 -9.04 -0.14 -11.03
CA TYR A 91 -9.36 1.25 -10.66
C TYR A 91 -10.78 1.44 -10.11
N SER A 92 -11.75 0.57 -10.49
CA SER A 92 -13.14 0.63 -10.06
C SER A 92 -13.39 -0.14 -8.76
N TYR A 93 -12.40 -0.85 -8.22
CA TYR A 93 -12.52 -1.55 -6.95
C TYR A 93 -12.67 -0.62 -5.75
N PHE A 94 -12.25 0.64 -5.90
CA PHE A 94 -12.27 1.63 -4.84
C PHE A 94 -13.05 2.86 -5.28
N GLU A 95 -13.90 3.37 -4.38
CA GLU A 95 -14.63 4.60 -4.59
C GLU A 95 -13.77 5.82 -4.22
N TRP A 96 -12.80 6.14 -5.09
CA TRP A 96 -11.84 7.21 -4.86
C TRP A 96 -12.48 8.61 -4.69
N ARG A 97 -13.71 8.81 -5.20
CA ARG A 97 -14.39 10.11 -5.20
C ARG A 97 -14.95 10.50 -3.83
N GLU A 98 -15.39 9.56 -3.00
CA GLU A 98 -15.89 9.89 -1.66
C GLU A 98 -14.74 10.15 -0.66
N ALA A 99 -13.58 9.49 -0.87
CA ALA A 99 -12.42 9.63 0.00
C ALA A 99 -11.75 11.02 -0.05
N LEU A 100 -11.88 11.76 -1.16
CA LEU A 100 -11.26 13.08 -1.36
C LEU A 100 -11.98 14.23 -0.62
N PHE A 101 -13.19 14.02 -0.08
CA PHE A 101 -13.96 15.09 0.59
C PHE A 101 -13.81 15.15 2.11
N TYR A 102 -13.14 14.18 2.74
CA TYR A 102 -12.97 14.13 4.21
C TYR A 102 -11.61 14.63 4.71
N GLY A 103 -10.71 15.09 3.84
CA GLY A 103 -9.45 15.69 4.26
C GLY A 103 -8.86 16.57 3.16
N ASN A 104 -8.34 17.75 3.53
CA ASN A 104 -7.78 18.78 2.65
C ASN A 104 -6.53 18.33 1.87
N VAL A 105 -6.62 17.30 1.03
CA VAL A 105 -5.56 16.92 0.09
C VAL A 105 -6.19 16.55 -1.25
N SER A 106 -6.24 17.52 -2.16
CA SER A 106 -6.50 17.26 -3.58
C SER A 106 -5.28 16.60 -4.19
N VAL A 107 -5.26 15.27 -4.29
CA VAL A 107 -4.34 14.57 -5.21
C VAL A 107 -5.04 14.46 -6.55
N VAL A 108 -4.70 15.36 -7.47
CA VAL A 108 -5.12 15.25 -8.87
C VAL A 108 -4.27 14.15 -9.50
N LEU A 109 -4.88 12.99 -9.76
CA LEU A 109 -4.29 11.98 -10.64
C LEU A 109 -4.65 12.37 -12.08
N SER A 110 -3.67 12.88 -12.82
CA SER A 110 -3.72 13.15 -14.27
C SER A 110 -3.28 11.93 -15.06
#